data_AF-A0A2N3N9C2-F1
#
_entry.id   AF-A0A2N3N9C2-F1
#
_cell.length_a   1.000
_cell.length_b   1.000
_cell.length_c   1.000
_cell.angle_alpha   90.00
_cell.angle_beta   90.00
_cell.angle_gamma   90.00
#
_symmetry.space_group_name_H-M   'P 1'
#
loop_
_entity.id
_entity.type
_entity.pdbx_description
1 polymer ?
#
loop_
_entity_poly.entity_id
_entity_poly.type
_entity_poly.pdbx_seq_one_letter_code
_entity_poly.pdbx_strand_id
1 'polypeptide(L)'
;MKELQSDKLRFVPFDGKSEDHAKVLYLQRVACGWNEDLIEEWTEAHEAGSKGIYWLNPWPVVMDESWCSAKILRDDFPNREKLVQDHFVKFPEEKRPLKDTSAFVLGSKRLPTNEEFVAIGHIAVERQPRKDQMLNLVTEEVAWITCLYISFAMHDHGLGRDAMKWAEKMVAREPFNAKMAYLDTTDGEFQLLPHVLKSNEDWYIRQGYQVVHRKAEGYPWITPDGNAVWIPQVFLKKDLTS
;
A
#
# COMPACT_ATOMS: atom_id res chain seq x y z
N MET A 1 6.32 -17.80 -8.66
CA MET A 1 7.21 -17.18 -7.65
C MET A 1 7.05 -17.95 -6.34
N LYS A 2 8.15 -18.30 -5.64
CA LYS A 2 8.02 -18.74 -4.24
C LYS A 2 7.39 -17.60 -3.43
N GLU A 3 6.36 -17.91 -2.66
CA GLU A 3 5.63 -16.92 -1.87
C GLU A 3 6.59 -16.18 -0.93
N LEU A 4 6.56 -14.85 -0.98
CA LEU A 4 7.36 -14.00 -0.10
C LEU A 4 6.72 -14.03 1.28
N GLN A 5 7.42 -14.64 2.24
CA GLN A 5 6.99 -14.64 3.62
C GLN A 5 7.23 -13.27 4.26
N SER A 6 6.25 -12.84 5.03
CA SER A 6 6.32 -11.69 5.94
C SER A 6 6.01 -12.18 7.35
N ASP A 7 6.53 -11.46 8.34
CA ASP A 7 6.44 -11.90 9.74
C ASP A 7 5.03 -11.71 10.31
N LYS A 8 4.30 -10.69 9.82
CA LYS A 8 3.02 -10.21 10.37
C LYS A 8 1.87 -10.16 9.36
N LEU A 9 2.17 -10.12 8.06
CA LEU A 9 1.21 -9.87 7.00
C LEU A 9 1.24 -10.97 5.93
N ARG A 10 0.05 -11.33 5.47
CA ARG A 10 -0.22 -12.00 4.20
C ARG A 10 -0.56 -10.92 3.17
N PHE A 11 -0.06 -11.11 1.95
CA PHE A 11 -0.28 -10.18 0.84
C PHE A 11 -1.16 -10.87 -0.18
N VAL A 12 -2.39 -10.39 -0.35
CA VAL A 12 -3.35 -10.97 -1.30
C VAL A 12 -3.43 -10.06 -2.51
N PRO A 13 -3.21 -10.56 -3.74
CA PRO A 13 -3.36 -9.72 -4.93
C PRO A 13 -4.77 -9.13 -5.03
N PHE A 14 -4.83 -7.86 -5.39
CA PHE A 14 -6.06 -7.19 -5.81
C PHE A 14 -6.68 -7.91 -7.02
N ASP A 15 -8.00 -7.93 -7.11
CA ASP A 15 -8.73 -8.41 -8.28
C ASP A 15 -9.41 -7.24 -8.97
N GLY A 16 -8.87 -6.81 -10.11
CA GLY A 16 -9.41 -5.68 -10.87
C GLY A 16 -10.78 -5.95 -11.50
N LYS A 17 -11.23 -7.21 -11.52
CA LYS A 17 -12.57 -7.56 -12.02
C LYS A 17 -13.60 -7.67 -10.90
N SER A 18 -13.19 -7.51 -9.65
CA SER A 18 -14.07 -7.60 -8.50
C SER A 18 -14.54 -6.22 -8.05
N GLU A 19 -15.84 -5.96 -8.18
CA GLU A 19 -16.47 -4.74 -7.67
C GLU A 19 -16.27 -4.58 -6.16
N ASP A 20 -16.27 -5.69 -5.40
CA ASP A 20 -16.02 -5.67 -3.96
C ASP A 20 -14.59 -5.19 -3.65
N HIS A 21 -13.59 -5.64 -4.40
CA HIS A 21 -12.21 -5.16 -4.25
C HIS A 21 -12.09 -3.68 -4.59
N ALA A 22 -12.64 -3.25 -5.74
CA ALA A 22 -12.62 -1.86 -6.16
C ALA A 22 -13.29 -0.94 -5.12
N LYS A 23 -14.43 -1.37 -4.55
CA LYS A 23 -15.14 -0.64 -3.50
C LYS A 23 -14.31 -0.49 -2.23
N VAL A 24 -13.69 -1.57 -1.75
CA VAL A 24 -12.81 -1.49 -0.56
C VAL A 24 -11.60 -0.59 -0.83
N LEU A 25 -11.05 -0.64 -2.04
CA LEU A 25 -9.91 0.21 -2.40
C LEU A 25 -10.31 1.68 -2.35
N TYR A 26 -11.45 2.03 -2.95
CA TYR A 26 -12.04 3.36 -2.88
C TYR A 26 -12.20 3.84 -1.44
N LEU A 27 -12.83 3.04 -0.57
CA LEU A 27 -13.01 3.39 0.85
C LEU A 27 -11.68 3.69 1.55
N GLN A 28 -10.65 2.88 1.30
CA GLN A 28 -9.33 3.09 1.88
C GLN A 28 -8.61 4.32 1.30
N ARG A 29 -8.88 4.69 0.03
CA ARG A 29 -8.35 5.93 -0.57
C ARG A 29 -9.04 7.19 -0.06
N VAL A 30 -10.36 7.12 0.16
CA VAL A 30 -11.12 8.16 0.85
C VAL A 30 -10.59 8.35 2.27
N ALA A 31 -10.39 7.27 3.01
CA ALA A 31 -9.79 7.33 4.35
C ALA A 31 -8.36 7.89 4.30
N CYS A 32 -7.58 7.54 3.29
CA CYS A 32 -6.23 8.08 3.06
C CYS A 32 -6.25 9.58 2.72
N GLY A 33 -7.33 10.09 2.12
CA GLY A 33 -7.46 11.47 1.65
C GLY A 33 -6.76 11.78 0.33
N TRP A 34 -6.44 10.75 -0.47
CA TRP A 34 -5.64 10.89 -1.70
C TRP A 34 -6.10 9.94 -2.79
N ASN A 35 -6.27 10.45 -4.01
CA ASN A 35 -6.41 9.67 -5.26
C ASN A 35 -7.54 8.63 -5.24
N GLU A 36 -8.67 8.95 -4.58
CA GLU A 36 -9.89 8.12 -4.62
C GLU A 36 -10.57 8.12 -5.99
N ASP A 37 -10.24 9.11 -6.83
CA ASP A 37 -10.67 9.26 -8.21
C ASP A 37 -9.88 8.37 -9.20
N LEU A 38 -8.73 7.83 -8.79
CA LEU A 38 -7.85 7.02 -9.66
C LEU A 38 -8.12 5.51 -9.61
N ILE A 39 -9.20 5.07 -8.95
CA ILE A 39 -9.48 3.64 -8.74
C ILE A 39 -9.67 2.89 -10.06
N GLU A 40 -10.35 3.51 -11.03
CA GLU A 40 -10.54 2.94 -12.37
C GLU A 40 -9.20 2.80 -13.10
N GLU A 41 -8.39 3.86 -13.14
CA GLU A 41 -7.05 3.84 -13.75
C GLU A 41 -6.15 2.76 -13.12
N TRP A 42 -6.17 2.64 -11.79
CA TRP A 42 -5.36 1.65 -11.09
C TRP A 42 -5.84 0.22 -11.32
N THR A 43 -7.15 0.04 -11.50
CA THR A 43 -7.75 -1.24 -11.88
C THR A 43 -7.30 -1.65 -13.27
N GLU A 44 -7.37 -0.74 -14.24
CA GLU A 44 -6.88 -0.99 -15.61
C GLU A 44 -5.38 -1.30 -15.63
N ALA A 45 -4.57 -0.53 -14.91
CA ALA A 45 -3.14 -0.76 -14.79
C ALA A 45 -2.81 -2.11 -14.12
N HIS A 46 -3.63 -2.54 -13.16
CA HIS A 46 -3.50 -3.85 -12.54
C HIS A 46 -3.76 -4.98 -13.52
N GLU A 47 -4.87 -4.89 -14.25
CA GLU A 47 -5.25 -5.90 -15.26
C GLU A 47 -4.27 -5.94 -16.44
N ALA A 48 -3.70 -4.79 -16.80
CA ALA A 48 -2.61 -4.69 -17.79
C ALA A 48 -1.27 -5.25 -17.28
N GLY A 49 -1.15 -5.52 -15.97
CA GLY A 49 0.06 -6.05 -15.34
C GLY A 49 1.16 -5.01 -15.11
N SER A 50 0.88 -3.73 -15.35
CA SER A 50 1.84 -2.63 -15.11
C SER A 50 1.89 -2.21 -13.63
N LYS A 51 0.82 -2.49 -12.86
CA LYS A 51 0.71 -2.17 -11.43
C LYS A 51 0.29 -3.39 -10.60
N GLY A 52 1.14 -3.84 -9.69
CA GLY A 52 0.80 -4.90 -8.73
C GLY A 52 0.25 -4.30 -7.46
N ILE A 53 -1.06 -4.44 -7.22
CA ILE A 53 -1.71 -3.98 -5.98
C ILE A 53 -1.94 -5.20 -5.09
N TYR A 54 -1.61 -5.07 -3.81
CA TYR A 54 -1.73 -6.13 -2.83
C TYR A 54 -2.46 -5.62 -1.60
N TRP A 55 -3.47 -6.37 -1.19
CA TRP A 55 -4.10 -6.22 0.11
C TRP A 55 -3.17 -6.66 1.22
N LEU A 56 -3.16 -5.86 2.28
CA LEU A 56 -2.54 -6.22 3.54
C LEU A 56 -3.59 -6.96 4.34
N ASN A 57 -3.47 -8.28 4.37
CA ASN A 57 -4.26 -9.13 5.22
C ASN A 57 -3.34 -9.68 6.33
N PRO A 58 -3.56 -9.37 7.60
CA PRO A 58 -2.79 -10.01 8.65
C PRO A 58 -3.28 -11.47 8.82
N TRP A 59 -2.38 -12.36 9.26
CA TRP A 59 -2.53 -13.82 9.25
C TRP A 59 -2.49 -14.41 10.68
N PRO A 60 -3.24 -15.47 11.06
CA PRO A 60 -4.19 -16.28 10.29
C PRO A 60 -5.68 -15.97 10.60
N VAL A 61 -6.54 -16.06 9.57
CA VAL A 61 -8.01 -15.99 9.68
C VAL A 61 -8.56 -17.36 10.09
N VAL A 62 -9.08 -17.50 11.30
CA VAL A 62 -9.96 -18.62 11.66
C VAL A 62 -11.39 -18.09 11.71
N MET A 63 -12.22 -18.58 10.79
CA MET A 63 -13.67 -18.36 10.80
C MET A 63 -14.26 -19.24 11.91
N ASP A 64 -14.71 -18.60 12.99
CA ASP A 64 -15.58 -19.21 13.99
C ASP A 64 -17.04 -18.83 13.63
N GLU A 65 -18.00 -19.70 13.97
CA GLU A 65 -19.44 -19.49 13.75
C GLU A 65 -19.96 -18.21 14.41
N SER A 66 -19.20 -17.65 15.36
CA SER A 66 -19.29 -16.25 15.78
C SER A 66 -18.61 -15.34 14.74
N TRP A 67 -19.44 -14.66 13.94
CA TRP A 67 -19.02 -13.66 12.94
C TRP A 67 -18.27 -12.41 13.53
N CYS A 68 -17.86 -12.47 14.80
CA CYS A 68 -17.09 -11.44 15.50
C CYS A 68 -15.62 -11.82 15.73
N SER A 69 -15.18 -13.03 15.37
CA SER A 69 -13.86 -13.57 15.76
C SER A 69 -12.80 -13.58 14.65
N ALA A 70 -12.94 -12.78 13.58
CA ALA A 70 -11.93 -12.74 12.52
C ALA A 70 -10.55 -12.38 13.12
N LYS A 71 -9.68 -13.40 13.24
CA LYS A 71 -8.31 -13.23 13.72
C LYS A 71 -7.51 -12.57 12.61
N ILE A 72 -7.53 -11.25 12.64
CA ILE A 72 -6.83 -10.41 11.68
C ILE A 72 -5.34 -10.53 11.99
N LEU A 73 -4.84 -10.36 13.22
CA LEU A 73 -3.39 -10.52 13.49
C LEU A 73 -3.01 -11.93 13.95
N ARG A 74 -1.71 -12.27 13.90
CA ARG A 74 -1.18 -13.53 14.44
C ARG A 74 -1.65 -13.75 15.88
N ASP A 75 -1.73 -15.02 16.27
CA ASP A 75 -2.22 -15.38 17.60
C ASP A 75 -1.40 -14.76 18.74
N ASP A 76 -0.11 -14.53 18.48
CA ASP A 76 0.87 -13.93 19.38
C ASP A 76 0.99 -12.39 19.26
N PHE A 77 0.16 -11.73 18.44
CA PHE A 77 0.25 -10.29 18.23
C PHE A 77 -0.32 -9.51 19.45
N PRO A 78 0.46 -8.58 20.04
CA PRO A 78 0.01 -7.83 21.21
C PRO A 78 -1.27 -7.03 20.95
N ASN A 79 -2.25 -7.14 21.86
CA ASN A 79 -3.53 -6.43 21.81
C ASN A 79 -4.36 -6.68 20.53
N ARG A 80 -4.20 -7.85 19.88
CA ARG A 80 -4.87 -8.20 18.63
C ARG A 80 -6.36 -7.83 18.62
N GLU A 81 -7.14 -8.41 19.53
CA GLU A 81 -8.60 -8.28 19.52
C GLU A 81 -9.02 -6.82 19.54
N LYS A 82 -8.34 -6.02 20.35
CA LYS A 82 -8.60 -4.60 20.47
C LYS A 82 -8.28 -3.86 19.17
N LEU A 83 -7.14 -4.15 18.51
CA LEU A 83 -6.78 -3.47 17.26
C LEU A 83 -7.75 -3.78 16.12
N VAL A 84 -8.24 -5.02 16.06
CA VAL A 84 -9.27 -5.45 15.13
C VAL A 84 -10.58 -4.73 15.38
N GLN A 85 -11.00 -4.69 16.65
CA GLN A 85 -12.20 -4.01 17.05
C GLN A 85 -12.12 -2.51 16.75
N ASP A 86 -11.01 -1.87 17.08
CA ASP A 86 -10.77 -0.44 16.81
C ASP A 86 -10.82 -0.14 15.31
N HIS A 87 -10.27 -1.02 14.47
CA HIS A 87 -10.38 -0.92 13.01
C HIS A 87 -11.84 -0.98 12.56
N PHE A 88 -12.61 -1.98 13.00
CA PHE A 88 -14.02 -2.11 12.60
C PHE A 88 -14.95 -1.04 13.15
N VAL A 89 -14.66 -0.51 14.35
CA VAL A 89 -15.39 0.63 14.90
C VAL A 89 -15.14 1.88 14.05
N LYS A 90 -13.89 2.09 13.62
CA LYS A 90 -13.52 3.26 12.82
C LYS A 90 -13.93 3.15 11.35
N PHE A 91 -13.88 1.94 10.79
CA PHE A 91 -14.14 1.65 9.38
C PHE A 91 -15.14 0.47 9.24
N PRO A 92 -16.42 0.67 9.61
CA PRO A 92 -17.40 -0.41 9.64
C PRO A 92 -17.67 -1.03 8.27
N GLU A 93 -17.51 -0.26 7.19
CA GLU A 93 -17.68 -0.74 5.82
C GLU A 93 -16.55 -1.66 5.35
N GLU A 94 -15.36 -1.59 5.97
CA GLU A 94 -14.22 -2.47 5.70
C GLU A 94 -14.34 -3.82 6.44
N LYS A 95 -15.39 -4.03 7.25
CA LYS A 95 -15.64 -5.30 7.96
C LYS A 95 -16.01 -6.45 7.02
N ARG A 96 -16.55 -6.16 5.84
CA ARG A 96 -16.98 -7.17 4.88
C ARG A 96 -15.76 -7.90 4.30
N PRO A 97 -15.69 -9.24 4.35
CA PRO A 97 -14.59 -9.98 3.74
C PRO A 97 -14.56 -9.81 2.23
N LEU A 98 -13.35 -9.71 1.72
CA LEU A 98 -13.03 -9.95 0.32
C LEU A 98 -12.71 -11.43 0.12
N LYS A 99 -12.76 -11.89 -1.13
CA LYS A 99 -12.28 -13.22 -1.54
C LYS A 99 -11.03 -13.07 -2.39
N ASP A 100 -10.06 -13.97 -2.20
CA ASP A 100 -8.89 -14.04 -3.09
C ASP A 100 -9.31 -14.67 -4.43
N THR A 101 -9.79 -13.83 -5.35
CA THR A 101 -10.29 -14.22 -6.67
C THR A 101 -9.34 -13.84 -7.82
N SER A 102 -8.27 -13.10 -7.51
CA SER A 102 -7.35 -12.57 -8.52
C SER A 102 -6.54 -13.68 -9.22
N ALA A 103 -6.82 -13.89 -10.50
CA ALA A 103 -6.15 -14.92 -11.32
C ALA A 103 -4.83 -14.44 -11.94
N PHE A 104 -4.51 -13.15 -11.81
CA PHE A 104 -3.34 -12.51 -12.42
C PHE A 104 -2.74 -11.50 -11.45
N VAL A 105 -1.42 -11.36 -11.47
CA VAL A 105 -0.75 -10.25 -10.80
C VAL A 105 0.54 -9.93 -11.54
N LEU A 106 0.78 -8.64 -11.84
CA LEU A 106 1.95 -8.19 -12.59
C LEU A 106 2.16 -8.98 -13.90
N GLY A 107 1.07 -9.20 -14.65
CA GLY A 107 1.08 -9.95 -15.91
C GLY A 107 1.30 -11.48 -15.76
N SER A 108 1.49 -11.98 -14.54
CA SER A 108 1.72 -13.40 -14.26
C SER A 108 0.44 -14.09 -13.82
N LYS A 109 0.14 -15.26 -14.41
CA LYS A 109 -0.98 -16.12 -14.00
C LYS A 109 -0.72 -16.73 -12.61
N ARG A 110 -1.77 -16.83 -11.81
CA ARG A 110 -1.79 -17.59 -10.55
C ARG A 110 -3.12 -18.32 -10.37
N LEU A 111 -3.15 -19.27 -9.45
CA LEU A 111 -4.40 -19.87 -8.99
C LEU A 111 -4.88 -19.08 -7.76
N PRO A 112 -6.07 -18.44 -7.81
CA PRO A 112 -6.65 -17.79 -6.63
C PRO A 112 -6.98 -18.81 -5.55
N THR A 113 -6.76 -18.47 -4.28
CA THR A 113 -7.09 -19.41 -3.18
C THR A 113 -8.58 -19.49 -2.92
N ASN A 114 -9.36 -18.47 -3.35
CA ASN A 114 -10.78 -18.28 -3.02
C ASN A 114 -11.08 -18.16 -1.52
N GLU A 115 -10.05 -18.01 -0.69
CA GLU A 115 -10.22 -17.80 0.74
C GLU A 115 -10.76 -16.39 1.01
N GLU A 116 -11.63 -16.30 2.01
CA GLU A 116 -12.11 -15.03 2.53
C GLU A 116 -11.08 -14.38 3.44
N PHE A 117 -10.98 -13.05 3.35
CA PHE A 117 -10.04 -12.27 4.12
C PHE A 117 -10.55 -10.85 4.33
N VAL A 118 -10.06 -10.19 5.39
CA VAL A 118 -10.33 -8.77 5.66
C VAL A 118 -9.08 -7.97 5.31
N ALA A 119 -9.23 -6.94 4.48
CA ALA A 119 -8.14 -6.04 4.12
C ALA A 119 -8.03 -4.90 5.14
N ILE A 120 -6.87 -4.75 5.79
CA ILE A 120 -6.63 -3.64 6.72
C ILE A 120 -5.82 -2.49 6.07
N GLY A 121 -5.48 -2.67 4.80
CA GLY A 121 -4.67 -1.75 4.03
C GLY A 121 -4.28 -2.31 2.68
N HIS A 122 -3.48 -1.56 1.93
CA HIS A 122 -2.95 -1.96 0.64
C HIS A 122 -1.54 -1.38 0.42
N ILE A 123 -0.82 -1.98 -0.51
CA ILE A 123 0.44 -1.48 -1.05
C ILE A 123 0.52 -1.84 -2.53
N ALA A 124 1.15 -0.98 -3.32
CA ALA A 124 1.35 -1.23 -4.74
C ALA A 124 2.84 -1.21 -5.12
N VAL A 125 3.16 -1.94 -6.18
CA VAL A 125 4.48 -1.94 -6.83
C VAL A 125 4.30 -1.82 -8.34
N GLU A 126 5.11 -1.01 -9.01
CA GLU A 126 4.95 -0.75 -10.44
C GLU A 126 6.24 -0.21 -11.09
N ARG A 127 6.25 -0.16 -12.43
CA ARG A 127 7.19 0.68 -13.19
C ARG A 127 6.54 2.02 -13.47
N GLN A 128 7.32 3.10 -13.45
CA GLN A 128 6.80 4.42 -13.83
C GLN A 128 7.73 5.11 -14.84
N PRO A 129 7.75 4.66 -16.12
CA PRO A 129 8.71 5.16 -17.13
C PRO A 129 8.68 6.68 -17.32
N ARG A 130 7.51 7.32 -17.16
CA ARG A 130 7.38 8.78 -17.22
C ARG A 130 8.10 9.48 -16.06
N LYS A 131 8.00 8.95 -14.83
CA LYS A 131 8.73 9.48 -13.68
C LYS A 131 10.22 9.14 -13.76
N ASP A 132 10.54 7.95 -14.27
CA ASP A 132 11.93 7.54 -14.50
C ASP A 132 12.61 8.51 -15.46
N GLN A 133 11.96 8.87 -16.57
CA GLN A 133 12.46 9.89 -17.50
C GLN A 133 12.61 11.27 -16.83
N MET A 134 11.61 11.72 -16.06
CA MET A 134 11.65 13.00 -15.34
C MET A 134 12.84 13.08 -14.38
N LEU A 135 13.19 11.97 -13.73
CA LEU A 135 14.27 11.88 -12.75
C LEU A 135 15.60 11.38 -13.34
N ASN A 136 15.69 11.20 -14.67
CA ASN A 136 16.84 10.64 -15.38
C ASN A 136 17.30 9.28 -14.82
N LEU A 137 16.36 8.38 -14.56
CA LEU A 137 16.60 7.03 -14.03
C LEU A 137 16.69 5.99 -15.15
N VAL A 138 17.39 4.89 -14.88
CA VAL A 138 17.39 3.70 -15.75
C VAL A 138 16.18 2.84 -15.39
N THR A 139 15.13 2.92 -16.20
CA THR A 139 13.80 2.29 -15.99
C THR A 139 13.88 0.82 -15.56
N GLU A 140 14.80 0.06 -16.14
CA GLU A 140 14.99 -1.36 -15.95
C GLU A 140 15.55 -1.68 -14.56
N GLU A 141 16.31 -0.76 -13.96
CA GLU A 141 16.93 -0.92 -12.65
C GLU A 141 16.07 -0.41 -11.50
N VAL A 142 14.96 0.27 -11.80
CA VAL A 142 14.11 0.97 -10.82
C VAL A 142 12.69 0.42 -10.80
N ALA A 143 12.17 0.17 -9.60
CA ALA A 143 10.75 -0.06 -9.40
C ALA A 143 10.21 0.85 -8.31
N TRP A 144 8.94 1.19 -8.43
CA TRP A 144 8.25 2.12 -7.54
C TRP A 144 7.39 1.36 -6.55
N ILE A 145 7.50 1.71 -5.28
CA ILE A 145 6.58 1.29 -4.22
C ILE A 145 5.62 2.45 -4.00
N THR A 146 4.34 2.22 -4.25
CA THR A 146 3.31 3.26 -4.23
C THR A 146 2.09 2.84 -3.43
N CYS A 147 1.22 3.82 -3.14
CA CYS A 147 -0.08 3.58 -2.51
C CYS A 147 -0.02 2.76 -1.20
N LEU A 148 1.03 2.89 -0.39
CA LEU A 148 1.03 2.29 0.95
C LEU A 148 -0.05 2.98 1.80
N TYR A 149 -1.04 2.20 2.21
CA TYR A 149 -2.04 2.58 3.20
C TYR A 149 -2.20 1.46 4.22
N ILE A 150 -2.27 1.83 5.49
CA ILE A 150 -2.64 0.96 6.59
C ILE A 150 -3.68 1.71 7.39
N SER A 151 -4.75 1.02 7.78
CA SER A 151 -5.78 1.58 8.63
C SER A 151 -5.17 2.28 9.84
N PHE A 152 -5.58 3.54 10.07
CA PHE A 152 -5.06 4.37 11.15
C PHE A 152 -5.27 3.74 12.55
N ALA A 153 -6.29 2.90 12.70
CA ALA A 153 -6.55 2.18 13.96
C ALA A 153 -5.45 1.16 14.30
N MET A 154 -4.62 0.78 13.33
CA MET A 154 -3.59 -0.26 13.46
C MET A 154 -2.16 0.30 13.34
N HIS A 155 -2.00 1.62 13.37
CA HIS A 155 -0.69 2.28 13.33
C HIS A 155 0.15 1.97 14.59
N ASP A 156 1.45 2.21 14.52
CA ASP A 156 2.42 2.01 15.62
C ASP A 156 2.69 0.57 16.08
N HIS A 157 2.22 -0.44 15.33
CA HIS A 157 2.51 -1.85 15.61
C HIS A 157 3.50 -2.50 14.61
N GLY A 158 4.16 -1.66 13.81
CA GLY A 158 5.20 -2.09 12.87
C GLY A 158 4.69 -2.76 11.59
N LEU A 159 3.38 -2.73 11.31
CA LEU A 159 2.79 -3.28 10.08
C LEU A 159 3.32 -2.60 8.81
N GLY A 160 3.45 -1.27 8.81
CA GLY A 160 4.01 -0.53 7.67
C GLY A 160 5.46 -0.89 7.37
N ARG A 161 6.25 -1.13 8.42
CA ARG A 161 7.64 -1.58 8.26
C ARG A 161 7.70 -2.95 7.58
N ASP A 162 6.80 -3.84 7.97
CA ASP A 162 6.73 -5.19 7.41
C ASP A 162 6.24 -5.17 5.95
N ALA A 163 5.23 -4.34 5.65
CA ALA A 163 4.77 -4.08 4.28
C ALA A 163 5.87 -3.54 3.36
N MET A 164 6.65 -2.56 3.81
CA MET A 164 7.77 -2.02 3.04
C MET A 164 8.86 -3.08 2.80
N LYS A 165 9.26 -3.84 3.83
CA LYS A 165 10.24 -4.93 3.66
C LYS A 165 9.77 -5.98 2.66
N TRP A 166 8.48 -6.32 2.68
CA TRP A 166 7.91 -7.25 1.70
C TRP A 166 7.96 -6.65 0.29
N ALA A 167 7.54 -5.40 0.13
CA ALA A 167 7.54 -4.74 -1.18
C ALA A 167 8.95 -4.56 -1.75
N GLU A 168 9.93 -4.18 -0.92
CA GLU A 168 11.36 -4.12 -1.28
C GLU A 168 11.86 -5.47 -1.81
N LYS A 169 11.56 -6.57 -1.11
CA LYS A 169 11.90 -7.93 -1.58
C LYS A 169 11.15 -8.32 -2.86
N MET A 170 9.92 -7.85 -3.03
CA MET A 170 9.11 -8.13 -4.21
C MET A 170 9.68 -7.46 -5.45
N VAL A 171 10.01 -6.17 -5.36
CA VAL A 171 10.58 -5.44 -6.49
C VAL A 171 12.02 -5.85 -6.82
N ALA A 172 12.77 -6.40 -5.86
CA ALA A 172 14.10 -6.97 -6.12
C ALA A 172 14.07 -8.28 -6.93
N ARG A 173 12.90 -8.87 -7.18
CA ARG A 173 12.72 -10.14 -7.89
C ARG A 173 11.97 -9.94 -9.20
N GLU A 174 11.93 -10.98 -10.03
CA GLU A 174 11.03 -11.06 -11.18
C GLU A 174 9.59 -10.67 -10.77
N PRO A 175 8.88 -9.84 -11.57
CA PRO A 175 9.25 -9.38 -12.91
C PRO A 175 10.09 -8.08 -12.95
N PHE A 176 10.41 -7.49 -11.80
CA PHE A 176 11.09 -6.20 -11.75
C PHE A 176 12.62 -6.33 -11.78
N ASN A 177 13.20 -7.27 -11.02
CA ASN A 177 14.65 -7.37 -10.82
C ASN A 177 15.30 -6.00 -10.54
N ALA A 178 14.58 -5.13 -9.82
CA ALA A 178 15.03 -3.77 -9.58
C ALA A 178 16.25 -3.79 -8.65
N LYS A 179 17.22 -2.94 -8.95
CA LYS A 179 18.36 -2.65 -8.08
C LYS A 179 18.03 -1.57 -7.06
N MET A 180 17.00 -0.78 -7.33
CA MET A 180 16.61 0.37 -6.51
C MET A 180 15.09 0.43 -6.37
N ALA A 181 14.62 0.64 -5.15
CA ALA A 181 13.24 0.98 -4.87
C ALA A 181 13.09 2.49 -4.78
N TYR A 182 12.12 3.03 -5.49
CA TYR A 182 11.73 4.44 -5.44
C TYR A 182 10.34 4.61 -4.85
N LEU A 183 10.11 5.74 -4.22
CA LEU A 183 8.79 6.17 -3.77
C LEU A 183 8.74 7.69 -3.73
N ASP A 184 7.51 8.22 -3.67
CA ASP A 184 7.27 9.63 -3.40
C ASP A 184 6.29 9.82 -2.26
N THR A 185 6.43 10.94 -1.55
CA THR A 185 5.55 11.33 -0.46
C THR A 185 5.49 12.85 -0.33
N THR A 186 4.58 13.34 0.51
CA THR A 186 4.50 14.76 0.86
C THR A 186 5.74 15.19 1.64
N ASP A 187 6.21 16.40 1.40
CA ASP A 187 7.28 17.01 2.18
C ASP A 187 6.99 17.00 3.68
N GLY A 188 7.99 16.61 4.47
CA GLY A 188 7.85 16.42 5.91
C GLY A 188 7.44 17.70 6.64
N GLU A 189 7.99 18.86 6.30
CA GLU A 189 7.63 20.12 6.96
C GLU A 189 6.19 20.52 6.64
N PHE A 190 5.78 20.31 5.39
CA PHE A 190 4.40 20.57 4.97
C PHE A 190 3.40 19.63 5.67
N GLN A 191 3.72 18.34 5.78
CA GLN A 191 2.82 17.35 6.40
C GLN A 191 2.57 17.61 7.90
N LEU A 192 3.49 18.31 8.57
CA LEU A 192 3.40 18.66 9.99
C LEU A 192 2.50 19.87 10.28
N LEU A 193 1.92 20.50 9.26
CA LEU A 193 1.05 21.67 9.41
C LEU A 193 -0.43 21.29 9.22
N PRO A 194 -1.36 21.73 10.09
CA PRO A 194 -1.17 22.39 11.39
C PRO A 194 -0.97 21.40 12.57
N HIS A 195 -0.98 20.10 12.30
CA HIS A 195 -0.92 19.06 13.33
C HIS A 195 0.46 18.40 13.35
N VAL A 196 1.06 18.27 14.54
CA VAL A 196 2.29 17.50 14.78
C VAL A 196 2.02 16.00 14.58
N LEU A 197 1.81 15.59 13.33
CA LEU A 197 1.74 14.20 12.91
C LEU A 197 3.15 13.62 12.78
N LYS A 198 3.25 12.31 12.52
CA LYS A 198 4.53 11.73 12.10
C LYS A 198 4.70 12.02 10.61
N SER A 199 5.82 12.64 10.23
CA SER A 199 6.19 12.79 8.82
C SER A 199 6.42 11.41 8.19
N ASN A 200 5.76 11.16 7.06
CA ASN A 200 6.00 9.99 6.22
C ASN A 200 7.44 10.02 5.69
N GLU A 201 7.94 11.20 5.30
CA GLU A 201 9.32 11.39 4.85
C GLU A 201 10.32 10.88 5.91
N ASP A 202 10.21 11.37 7.15
CA ASP A 202 11.08 10.93 8.26
C ASP A 202 10.92 9.44 8.54
N TRP A 203 9.69 8.92 8.40
CA TRP A 203 9.43 7.49 8.57
C TRP A 203 10.16 6.66 7.52
N TYR A 204 10.11 7.03 6.25
CA TYR A 204 10.86 6.37 5.18
C TYR A 204 12.37 6.50 5.36
N ILE A 205 12.88 7.67 5.77
CA ILE A 205 14.31 7.88 6.06
C ILE A 205 14.80 6.90 7.14
N ARG A 206 14.03 6.71 8.22
CA ARG A 206 14.33 5.72 9.27
C ARG A 206 14.30 4.25 8.79
N GLN A 207 13.73 3.97 7.61
CA GLN A 207 13.77 2.65 6.96
C GLN A 207 14.97 2.50 5.99
N GLY A 208 15.81 3.52 5.87
CA GLY A 208 17.00 3.53 5.02
C GLY A 208 16.79 4.16 3.64
N TYR A 209 15.67 4.86 3.41
CA TYR A 209 15.49 5.65 2.20
C TYR A 209 16.26 6.97 2.29
N GLN A 210 16.67 7.49 1.12
CA GLN A 210 17.39 8.74 0.96
C GLN A 210 16.60 9.66 0.04
N VAL A 211 16.52 10.95 0.38
CA VAL A 211 15.90 11.96 -0.47
C VAL A 211 16.80 12.20 -1.69
N VAL A 212 16.21 12.13 -2.89
CA VAL A 212 16.94 12.33 -4.16
C VAL A 212 16.43 13.53 -4.95
N HIS A 213 15.19 13.96 -4.72
CA HIS A 213 14.60 15.11 -5.40
C HIS A 213 13.45 15.70 -4.57
N ARG A 214 13.25 17.02 -4.68
CA ARG A 214 12.10 17.73 -4.11
C ARG A 214 11.44 18.58 -5.19
N LYS A 215 10.12 18.65 -5.15
CA LYS A 215 9.29 19.43 -6.06
C LYS A 215 8.28 20.24 -5.26
N ALA A 216 8.39 21.57 -5.29
CA ALA A 216 7.47 22.46 -4.60
C ALA A 216 6.03 22.32 -5.12
N GLU A 217 5.87 22.20 -6.44
CA GLU A 217 4.59 21.97 -7.09
C GLU A 217 4.35 20.46 -7.33
N GLY A 218 4.22 19.72 -6.23
CA GLY A 218 4.11 18.26 -6.23
C GLY A 218 2.75 17.76 -6.68
N TYR A 219 1.82 17.69 -5.72
CA TYR A 219 0.45 17.22 -5.95
C TYR A 219 -0.53 18.40 -5.97
N PRO A 220 -1.46 18.46 -6.93
CA PRO A 220 -2.56 19.39 -6.86
C PRO A 220 -3.52 18.95 -5.76
N TRP A 221 -3.97 19.88 -4.92
CA TRP A 221 -4.98 19.61 -3.91
C TRP A 221 -5.99 20.74 -3.85
N ILE A 222 -7.26 20.39 -3.64
CA ILE A 222 -8.33 21.34 -3.44
C ILE A 222 -8.61 21.41 -1.94
N THR A 223 -8.41 22.57 -1.35
CA THR A 223 -8.72 22.84 0.05
C THR A 223 -10.24 22.77 0.29
N PRO A 224 -10.70 22.59 1.55
CA PRO A 224 -12.14 22.54 1.86
C PRO A 224 -12.93 23.79 1.45
N ASP A 225 -12.28 24.94 1.35
CA ASP A 225 -12.83 26.22 0.87
C ASP A 225 -12.75 26.38 -0.67
N GLY A 226 -12.30 25.35 -1.39
CA GLY A 226 -12.32 25.28 -2.85
C GLY A 226 -11.08 25.85 -3.55
N ASN A 227 -10.03 26.21 -2.82
CA ASN A 227 -8.80 26.74 -3.40
C ASN A 227 -7.86 25.63 -3.86
N ALA A 228 -7.29 25.80 -5.05
CA ALA A 228 -6.25 24.90 -5.54
C ALA A 228 -4.90 25.31 -4.92
N VAL A 229 -4.25 24.36 -4.26
CA VAL A 229 -2.89 24.51 -3.73
C VAL A 229 -2.01 23.38 -4.22
N TRP A 230 -0.72 23.65 -4.31
CA TRP A 230 0.26 22.61 -4.58
C TRP A 230 0.85 22.09 -3.28
N ILE A 231 0.76 20.79 -3.07
CA ILE A 231 1.38 20.09 -1.96
C ILE A 231 2.79 19.68 -2.39
N PRO A 232 3.85 20.14 -1.67
CA PRO A 232 5.22 19.77 -1.99
C PRO A 232 5.44 18.25 -1.92
N GLN A 233 6.19 17.73 -2.88
CA GLN A 233 6.48 16.31 -3.06
C GLN A 233 7.98 16.06 -2.93
N VAL A 234 8.31 14.92 -2.33
CA VAL A 234 9.67 14.44 -2.12
C VAL A 234 9.79 13.06 -2.72
N PHE A 235 10.86 12.86 -3.48
CA PHE A 235 11.21 11.57 -4.06
C PHE A 235 12.32 10.94 -3.25
N LEU A 236 12.14 9.68 -2.89
CA LEU A 236 13.07 8.92 -2.09
C LEU A 236 13.48 7.64 -2.80
N LYS A 237 14.74 7.26 -2.59
CA LYS A 237 15.38 6.06 -3.14
C LYS A 237 15.90 5.19 -2.01
N LYS A 238 15.89 3.87 -2.21
CA LYS A 238 16.67 2.91 -1.44
C LYS A 238 17.34 1.91 -2.37
N ASP A 239 18.64 1.68 -2.20
CA ASP A 239 19.34 0.60 -2.89
C ASP A 239 18.90 -0.75 -2.34
N LEU A 240 18.55 -1.67 -3.23
CA LEU A 240 18.14 -3.04 -2.91
C LEU A 240 19.39 -3.90 -3.00
N THR A 241 20.04 -4.16 -1.87
CA THR A 241 21.20 -5.05 -1.81
C THR A 241 20.80 -6.44 -2.31
N SER A 242 21.60 -6.98 -3.23
CA SER A 242 21.56 -8.38 -3.68
C SER A 242 21.91 -9.34 -2.55
#